data_AF-A0A374ULX4-F1
#
_entry.id   AF-A0A374ULX4-F1
#
_cell.length_a   1.000
_cell.length_b   1.000
_cell.length_c   1.000
_cell.angle_alpha   90.00
_cell.angle_beta   90.00
_cell.angle_gamma   90.00
#
_symmetry.space_group_name_H-M   'P 1'
#
loop_
_entity.id
_entity.type
_entity.pdbx_description
1 polymer ?
#
loop_
_entity_poly.entity_id
_entity_poly.type
_entity_poly.pdbx_seq_one_letter_code
_entity_poly.pdbx_strand_id
1 'polypeptide(L)'
;MKNENGNINVADVDTELVEKIPTATQMGKVYQRLIFDTALPHESEVDGIIRVYNDPICKVIDNYNCSAYYEPSYVIARAYQNGGF
;
A
#
# COMPACT_ATOMS: atom_id res chain seq x y z
N MET A 1 -1.58 29.43 1.03
CA MET A 1 -1.75 28.02 1.43
C MET A 1 -2.92 27.45 0.65
N LYS A 2 -2.66 26.53 -0.29
CA LYS A 2 -3.71 25.78 -0.97
C LYS A 2 -3.85 24.45 -0.25
N ASN A 3 -5.04 24.21 0.26
CA ASN A 3 -5.40 22.97 0.91
C ASN A 3 -5.85 22.06 -0.24
N GLU A 4 -4.94 21.20 -0.71
CA GLU A 4 -5.31 20.15 -1.65
C GLU A 4 -6.11 19.10 -0.88
N ASN A 5 -7.43 19.26 -0.92
CA ASN A 5 -8.37 18.32 -0.33
C ASN A 5 -8.04 16.91 -0.86
N GLY A 6 -7.56 16.05 0.03
CA GLY A 6 -7.20 14.66 -0.21
C GLY A 6 -8.41 13.80 -0.57
N ASN A 7 -8.98 14.04 -1.74
CA ASN A 7 -9.99 13.19 -2.35
C ASN A 7 -9.30 12.26 -3.35
N ILE A 8 -8.46 11.36 -2.84
CA ILE A 8 -7.98 10.23 -3.64
C ILE A 8 -9.12 9.21 -3.71
N ASN A 9 -9.90 9.27 -4.80
CA ASN A 9 -10.87 8.22 -5.08
C ASN A 9 -10.11 6.99 -5.62
N VAL A 10 -9.67 6.11 -4.71
CA VAL A 10 -8.98 4.85 -5.06
C VAL A 10 -9.83 3.92 -5.93
N ALA A 11 -11.16 4.15 -6.00
CA ALA A 11 -12.08 3.43 -6.87
C ALA A 11 -12.30 4.10 -8.23
N ASP A 12 -11.62 5.22 -8.52
CA ASP A 12 -11.57 5.84 -9.85
C ASP A 12 -10.59 5.07 -10.74
N VAL A 13 -11.02 3.88 -11.12
CA VAL A 13 -10.24 2.95 -11.95
C VAL A 13 -10.88 2.81 -13.33
N ASP A 14 -10.05 2.56 -14.34
CA ASP A 14 -10.55 2.17 -15.65
C ASP A 14 -11.16 0.77 -15.57
N THR A 15 -12.49 0.72 -15.57
CA THR A 15 -13.24 -0.53 -15.43
C THR A 15 -13.09 -1.49 -16.62
N GLU A 16 -12.55 -1.03 -17.76
CA GLU A 16 -12.22 -1.91 -18.89
C GLU A 16 -10.89 -2.64 -18.68
N LEU A 17 -10.00 -2.12 -17.82
CA LEU A 17 -8.67 -2.67 -17.54
C LEU A 17 -8.56 -3.39 -16.18
N VAL A 18 -9.44 -3.07 -15.23
CA VAL A 18 -9.42 -3.63 -13.87
C VAL A 18 -10.54 -4.65 -13.70
N GLU A 19 -10.18 -5.94 -13.76
CA GLU A 19 -11.13 -7.06 -13.63
C GLU A 19 -11.81 -7.12 -12.25
N LYS A 20 -11.13 -6.67 -11.18
CA LYS A 20 -11.65 -6.67 -9.81
C LYS A 20 -10.87 -5.76 -8.85
N ILE A 21 -11.57 -4.79 -8.26
CA ILE A 21 -11.03 -3.97 -7.16
C ILE A 21 -10.93 -4.84 -5.89
N PRO A 22 -9.80 -4.83 -5.16
CA PRO A 22 -9.66 -5.56 -3.90
C PRO A 22 -10.59 -4.98 -2.83
N THR A 23 -11.15 -5.83 -1.98
CA THR A 23 -11.91 -5.37 -0.82
C THR A 23 -10.98 -4.78 0.25
N ALA A 24 -11.54 -3.95 1.14
CA ALA A 24 -10.80 -3.39 2.27
C ALA A 24 -10.07 -4.48 3.09
N THR A 25 -10.68 -5.65 3.29
CA THR A 25 -10.04 -6.78 3.99
C THR A 25 -8.87 -7.38 3.20
N GLN A 26 -8.96 -7.44 1.87
CA GLN A 26 -7.86 -7.92 1.03
C GLN A 26 -6.68 -6.95 1.10
N MET A 27 -6.94 -5.65 1.04
CA MET A 27 -5.91 -4.62 1.21
C MET A 27 -5.33 -4.61 2.63
N GLY A 28 -6.17 -4.79 3.65
CA GLY A 28 -5.71 -4.95 5.03
C GLY A 28 -4.70 -6.08 5.19
N LYS A 29 -4.89 -7.21 4.50
CA LYS A 29 -3.90 -8.29 4.46
C LYS A 29 -2.60 -7.89 3.77
N VAL A 30 -2.64 -7.10 2.68
CA VAL A 30 -1.43 -6.58 2.02
C VAL A 30 -0.62 -5.73 3.00
N TYR A 31 -1.25 -4.75 3.63
CA TYR A 31 -0.59 -3.87 4.59
C TYR A 31 -0.10 -4.61 5.83
N GLN A 32 -0.89 -5.54 6.37
CA GLN A 32 -0.49 -6.38 7.49
C GLN A 32 0.83 -7.12 7.18
N ARG A 33 0.90 -7.79 6.02
CA ARG A 33 2.12 -8.50 5.60
C ARG A 33 3.29 -7.54 5.44
N LEU A 34 3.08 -6.39 4.80
CA LEU A 34 4.15 -5.39 4.62
C LEU A 34 4.69 -4.88 5.96
N ILE A 35 3.82 -4.60 6.93
CA ILE A 35 4.21 -4.14 8.27
C ILE A 35 5.05 -5.21 8.97
N PHE A 36 4.62 -6.47 8.95
CA PHE A 36 5.38 -7.55 9.59
C PHE A 36 6.68 -7.90 8.86
N ASP A 37 6.67 -7.93 7.53
CA ASP A 37 7.84 -8.26 6.71
C ASP A 37 8.93 -7.15 6.76
N THR A 38 8.57 -5.94 7.18
CA THR A 38 9.47 -4.79 7.30
C THR A 38 9.64 -4.28 8.73
N ALA A 39 9.20 -5.05 9.72
CA ALA A 39 9.26 -4.66 11.13
C ALA A 39 10.70 -4.39 11.58
N LEU A 40 10.91 -3.28 12.28
CA LEU A 40 12.21 -2.90 12.82
C LEU A 40 12.43 -3.51 14.21
N PRO A 41 13.69 -3.70 14.64
CA PRO A 41 13.97 -4.14 16.01
C PRO A 41 13.34 -3.20 17.03
N HIS A 42 12.64 -3.77 18.02
CA HIS A 42 11.95 -3.05 19.10
C HIS A 42 10.81 -2.13 18.64
N GLU A 43 10.32 -2.28 17.41
CA GLU A 43 9.14 -1.57 16.91
C GLU A 43 7.85 -2.22 17.40
N SER A 44 6.89 -1.42 17.89
CA SER A 44 5.55 -1.93 18.19
C SER A 44 4.71 -2.04 16.90
N GLU A 45 3.64 -2.83 16.93
CA GLU A 45 2.73 -2.93 15.77
C GLU A 45 2.11 -1.56 15.40
N VAL A 46 1.82 -0.72 16.40
CA VAL A 46 1.30 0.65 16.19
C VAL A 46 2.35 1.52 15.50
N ASP A 47 3.61 1.45 15.92
CA ASP A 47 4.70 2.20 15.30
C ASP A 47 4.91 1.77 13.84
N GLY A 48 4.87 0.46 13.59
CA GLY A 48 4.98 -0.11 12.24
C GLY A 48 3.85 0.34 11.31
N ILE A 49 2.61 0.38 11.81
CA ILE A 49 1.46 0.94 11.06
C ILE A 49 1.75 2.40 10.70
N ILE A 50 2.11 3.23 11.68
CA ILE A 50 2.37 4.66 11.43
C ILE A 50 3.50 4.84 10.42
N ARG A 51 4.61 4.09 10.55
CA ARG A 51 5.73 4.18 9.63
C ARG A 51 5.35 3.80 8.20
N VAL A 52 4.71 2.64 8.01
CA VAL A 52 4.36 2.14 6.68
C VAL A 52 3.35 3.05 5.99
N TYR A 53 2.30 3.49 6.68
CA TYR A 53 1.27 4.37 6.07
C TYR A 53 1.78 5.79 5.75
N ASN A 54 2.92 6.21 6.31
CA ASN A 54 3.58 7.46 5.94
C ASN A 54 4.59 7.30 4.78
N ASP A 55 4.77 6.09 4.25
CA ASP A 55 5.70 5.83 3.16
C ASP A 55 5.07 6.12 1.77
N PRO A 56 5.80 6.75 0.83
CA PRO A 56 5.32 6.99 -0.53
C PRO A 56 4.84 5.75 -1.29
N ILE A 57 5.32 4.55 -0.96
CA ILE A 57 4.92 3.30 -1.61
C ILE A 57 3.43 2.99 -1.45
N CYS A 58 2.77 3.52 -0.42
CA CYS A 58 1.31 3.37 -0.26
C CYS A 58 0.56 3.94 -1.47
N LYS A 59 1.07 5.01 -2.11
CA LYS A 59 0.48 5.56 -3.33
C LYS A 59 0.51 4.58 -4.50
N VAL A 60 1.50 3.68 -4.53
CA VAL A 60 1.64 2.66 -5.57
C VAL A 60 0.77 1.44 -5.22
N ILE A 61 0.78 1.02 -3.96
CA ILE A 61 -0.04 -0.12 -3.47
C ILE A 61 -1.55 0.19 -3.56
N ASP A 62 -1.95 1.43 -3.26
CA ASP A 62 -3.34 1.90 -3.33
C ASP A 62 -3.77 2.35 -4.74
N ASN A 63 -2.85 2.35 -5.71
CA ASN A 63 -3.22 2.58 -7.10
C ASN A 63 -3.76 1.28 -7.70
N TYR A 64 -5.08 1.09 -7.63
CA TYR A 64 -5.72 -0.13 -8.13
C TYR A 64 -5.75 -0.26 -9.65
N ASN A 65 -5.26 0.75 -10.39
CA ASN A 65 -5.00 0.63 -11.83
C ASN A 65 -3.68 -0.10 -12.14
N CYS A 66 -2.85 -0.39 -11.13
CA CYS A 66 -1.61 -1.16 -11.28
C CYS A 66 -1.64 -2.46 -10.47
N SER A 67 -0.80 -3.43 -10.85
CA SER A 67 -0.80 -4.75 -10.21
C SER A 67 0.00 -4.83 -8.90
N ALA A 68 0.48 -3.72 -8.35
CA ALA A 68 1.41 -3.71 -7.22
C ALA A 68 0.89 -4.48 -5.99
N TYR A 69 -0.41 -4.36 -5.69
CA TYR A 69 -1.03 -5.08 -4.56
C TYR A 69 -1.27 -6.58 -4.82
N TYR A 70 -1.14 -7.03 -6.08
CA TYR A 70 -1.17 -8.46 -6.45
C TYR A 70 0.19 -9.14 -6.31
N GLU A 71 1.28 -8.37 -6.20
CA GLU A 71 2.62 -8.93 -6.10
C GLU A 71 2.79 -9.80 -4.84
N PRO A 72 3.65 -10.84 -4.88
CA PRO A 72 4.01 -11.60 -3.70
C PRO A 72 4.57 -10.69 -2.58
N SER A 73 4.34 -11.03 -1.31
CA SER A 73 4.70 -10.15 -0.19
C SER A 73 6.19 -9.76 -0.17
N TYR A 74 7.08 -10.70 -0.49
CA TYR A 74 8.52 -10.44 -0.55
C TYR A 74 8.90 -9.41 -1.65
N VAL A 75 8.13 -9.32 -2.74
CA VAL A 75 8.34 -8.32 -3.79
C VAL A 75 7.98 -6.94 -3.27
N ILE A 76 6.81 -6.83 -2.62
CA ILE A 76 6.34 -5.58 -2.03
C ILE A 76 7.28 -5.11 -0.90
N ALA A 77 7.73 -6.02 -0.03
CA ALA A 77 8.67 -5.70 1.05
C ALA A 77 10.04 -5.25 0.51
N ARG A 78 10.54 -5.88 -0.56
CA ARG A 78 11.78 -5.44 -1.22
C ARG A 78 11.60 -4.06 -1.87
N ALA A 79 10.47 -3.82 -2.54
CA ALA A 79 10.16 -2.52 -3.11
C ALA A 79 10.13 -1.44 -2.02
N TYR A 80 9.52 -1.73 -0.86
CA TYR A 80 9.53 -0.85 0.31
C TYR A 80 10.95 -0.49 0.74
N GLN A 81 11.82 -1.50 0.92
CA GLN A 81 13.21 -1.29 1.35
C GLN A 81 14.05 -0.53 0.30
N ASN A 82 13.72 -0.67 -0.98
CA ASN A 82 14.40 0.01 -2.08
C ASN A 82 13.82 1.40 -2.40
N GLY A 83 12.72 1.81 -1.75
CA GLY A 83 12.04 3.08 -2.00
C GLY A 83 11.17 3.12 -3.26
N GLY A 84 10.82 1.97 -3.84
CA GLY A 84 9.97 1.89 -5.04
C GLY A 84 9.93 0.51 -5.71
N PHE A 85 8.92 0.31 -6.57
CA PHE A 85 8.79 -0.86 -7.45
C PHE A 85 9.69 -0.75 -8.68
#